data_AF-Q1NEA3-F1
#
_entry.id   AF-Q1NEA3-F1
#
_cell.length_a   1.000
_cell.length_b   1.000
_cell.length_c   1.000
_cell.angle_alpha   90.00
_cell.angle_beta   90.00
_cell.angle_gamma   90.00
#
_symmetry.space_group_name_H-M   'P 1'
#
loop_
_entity.id
_entity.type
_entity.pdbx_description
1 polymer ?
#
loop_
_entity_poly.entity_id
_entity_poly.type
_entity_poly.pdbx_seq_one_letter_code
_entity_poly.pdbx_strand_id
1 'polypeptide(L)'
;MPEQRLRFARSLYGHANLYGVFTDIAVRWTKKGGTIAYLTPTSFLFGHYYSALRTLIAKEAPPVAIDFVHARRDVFEDVLQETLLAAYKRGAKPGRAQVHYVEVTNEHEARVIRNGTIGLPSPALHC
;
A
#
# COMPACT_ATOMS: atom_id res chain seq x y z
N MET A 1 12.32 11.47 -21.14
CA MET A 1 13.41 11.66 -20.15
C MET A 1 13.92 10.32 -19.64
N PRO A 2 14.98 9.75 -20.24
CA PRO A 2 15.56 8.45 -19.84
C PRO A 2 16.00 8.39 -18.37
N GLU A 3 16.54 9.49 -17.84
CA GLU A 3 16.98 9.60 -16.46
C GLU A 3 15.87 9.37 -15.43
N GLN A 4 14.66 9.87 -15.69
CA GLN A 4 13.51 9.66 -14.81
C GLN A 4 13.07 8.19 -14.81
N ARG A 5 13.11 7.52 -15.96
CA ARG A 5 12.81 6.09 -16.06
C ARG A 5 13.81 5.27 -15.23
N LEU A 6 15.11 5.60 -15.32
CA LEU A 6 16.13 4.94 -14.51
C LEU A 6 15.94 5.21 -13.02
N ARG A 7 15.65 6.46 -12.64
CA ARG A 7 15.43 6.86 -11.25
C ARG A 7 14.32 6.07 -10.57
N PHE A 8 13.22 5.79 -11.27
CA PHE A 8 12.03 5.11 -10.73
C PHE A 8 11.90 3.64 -11.14
N ALA A 9 12.92 3.05 -11.77
CA ALA A 9 12.89 1.65 -12.24
C ALA A 9 12.65 0.64 -11.10
N ARG A 10 13.05 0.97 -9.86
CA ARG A 10 12.84 0.12 -8.67
C ARG A 10 11.39 0.00 -8.21
N SER A 11 10.52 0.93 -8.62
CA SER A 11 9.12 1.03 -8.18
C SER A 11 8.12 0.85 -9.32
N LEU A 12 8.58 0.76 -10.56
CA LEU A 12 7.76 0.73 -11.76
C LEU A 12 8.03 -0.56 -12.53
N TYR A 13 6.96 -1.16 -13.07
CA TYR A 13 7.04 -2.30 -13.98
C TYR A 13 6.16 -2.01 -15.21
N GLY A 14 6.73 -2.09 -16.41
CA GLY A 14 6.05 -1.70 -17.65
C GLY A 14 5.86 -0.19 -17.76
N HIS A 15 4.62 0.29 -17.62
CA HIS A 15 4.29 1.71 -17.69
C HIS A 15 4.46 2.42 -16.35
N ALA A 16 4.70 3.73 -16.40
CA ALA A 16 4.74 4.54 -15.19
C ALA A 16 3.34 4.65 -14.58
N ASN A 17 3.21 4.35 -13.30
CA ASN A 17 2.01 4.62 -12.51
C ASN A 17 2.33 5.60 -11.39
N LEU A 18 1.40 6.51 -11.13
CA LEU A 18 1.58 7.57 -10.13
C LEU A 18 1.86 6.98 -8.74
N TYR A 19 1.16 5.91 -8.35
CA TYR A 19 1.38 5.25 -7.06
C TYR A 19 2.83 4.79 -6.86
N GLY A 20 3.45 4.20 -7.89
CA GLY A 20 4.85 3.79 -7.88
C GLY A 20 5.80 4.95 -7.70
N VAL A 21 5.58 6.04 -8.43
CA VAL A 21 6.40 7.25 -8.33
C VAL A 21 6.27 7.91 -6.96
N PHE A 22 5.03 8.16 -6.50
CA PHE A 22 4.76 8.80 -5.22
C PHE A 22 5.27 7.97 -4.04
N THR A 23 5.11 6.65 -4.09
CA THR A 23 5.58 5.77 -3.02
C THR A 23 7.10 5.71 -2.96
N ASP A 24 7.81 5.65 -4.11
CA ASP A 24 9.27 5.71 -4.10
C ASP A 24 9.78 7.03 -3.52
N ILE A 25 9.15 8.15 -3.88
CA ILE A 25 9.48 9.46 -3.30
C ILE A 25 9.23 9.45 -1.78
N ALA A 26 8.08 8.99 -1.30
CA ALA A 26 7.78 8.94 0.12
C ALA A 26 8.76 8.04 0.90
N VAL A 27 9.14 6.89 0.34
CA VAL A 27 10.15 6.00 0.94
C VAL A 27 11.51 6.71 1.03
N ARG A 28 11.89 7.51 0.02
CA ARG A 28 13.15 8.27 0.04
C ARG A 28 13.13 9.41 1.06
N TRP A 29 12.01 10.10 1.21
CA TRP A 29 11.92 11.30 2.05
C TRP A 29 11.57 11.01 3.50
N THR A 30 10.91 9.89 3.77
CA THR A 30 10.58 9.48 5.14
C THR A 30 11.85 9.03 5.87
N LYS A 31 12.10 9.61 7.05
CA LYS A 31 13.19 9.20 7.94
C LYS A 31 13.00 7.73 8.38
N LYS A 32 14.09 7.00 8.64
CA LYS A 32 14.00 5.65 9.24
C LYS A 32 13.20 5.70 10.55
N GLY A 33 12.31 4.73 10.75
CA GLY A 33 11.34 4.72 11.84
C GLY A 33 10.10 5.60 11.62
N GLY A 34 10.06 6.42 10.56
CA GLY A 34 8.88 7.17 10.17
C GLY A 34 7.78 6.30 9.57
N THR A 35 6.56 6.84 9.52
CA THR A 35 5.38 6.18 8.98
C THR A 35 4.96 6.81 7.66
N ILE A 36 4.61 5.98 6.69
CA ILE A 36 3.98 6.38 5.43
C ILE A 36 2.57 5.78 5.44
N ALA A 37 1.54 6.58 5.15
CA ALA A 37 0.17 6.09 5.09
C ALA A 37 -0.51 6.55 3.80
N TYR A 38 -1.24 5.65 3.16
CA TYR A 38 -1.94 5.93 1.90
C TYR A 38 -3.35 5.35 1.90
N LEU A 39 -4.24 6.03 1.18
CA LEU A 39 -5.42 5.43 0.60
C LEU A 39 -5.10 5.04 -0.85
N THR A 40 -5.24 3.75 -1.19
CA THR A 40 -5.00 3.25 -2.56
C THR A 40 -6.14 2.33 -3.01
N PRO A 41 -6.39 2.14 -4.31
CA PRO A 41 -7.31 1.11 -4.77
C PRO A 41 -6.79 -0.29 -4.39
N THR A 42 -7.66 -1.24 -4.06
CA THR A 42 -7.27 -2.63 -3.71
C THR A 42 -6.55 -3.37 -4.82
N SER A 43 -6.72 -2.95 -6.09
CA SER A 43 -5.99 -3.50 -7.25
C SER A 43 -4.47 -3.44 -7.10
N PHE A 44 -3.96 -2.54 -6.25
CA PHE A 44 -2.55 -2.47 -5.85
C PHE A 44 -1.99 -3.80 -5.31
N LEU A 45 -2.82 -4.60 -4.63
CA LEU A 45 -2.41 -5.86 -4.01
C LEU A 45 -2.16 -6.98 -5.02
N PHE A 46 -2.65 -6.84 -6.26
CA PHE A 46 -2.68 -7.91 -7.25
C PHE A 46 -1.90 -7.56 -8.54
N GLY A 47 -1.70 -8.56 -9.39
CA GLY A 47 -1.15 -8.40 -10.74
C GLY A 47 0.34 -8.04 -10.81
N HIS A 48 0.95 -8.30 -11.98
CA HIS A 48 2.39 -8.03 -12.20
C HIS A 48 2.72 -6.54 -12.25
N TYR A 49 1.75 -5.69 -12.57
CA TYR A 49 1.95 -4.25 -12.76
C TYR A 49 2.48 -3.55 -11.49
N TYR A 50 2.00 -3.95 -10.31
CA TYR A 50 2.44 -3.41 -9.02
C TYR A 50 3.51 -4.27 -8.33
N SER A 51 4.07 -5.29 -9.00
CA SER A 51 5.04 -6.20 -8.39
C SER A 51 6.31 -5.48 -7.92
N ALA A 52 6.91 -4.63 -8.76
CA ALA A 52 8.10 -3.84 -8.41
C ALA A 52 7.84 -2.94 -7.19
N LEU A 53 6.68 -2.28 -7.16
CA LEU A 53 6.28 -1.46 -6.04
C LEU A 53 6.09 -2.29 -4.76
N ARG A 54 5.41 -3.44 -4.81
CA ARG A 54 5.23 -4.35 -3.67
C ARG A 54 6.56 -4.85 -3.12
N THR A 55 7.49 -5.23 -4.00
CA THR A 55 8.86 -5.63 -3.60
C THR A 55 9.60 -4.49 -2.93
N LEU A 56 9.49 -3.27 -3.47
CA LEU A 56 10.09 -2.08 -2.88
C LEU A 56 9.58 -1.83 -1.46
N ILE A 57 8.26 -1.77 -1.26
CA ILE A 57 7.70 -1.49 0.08
C ILE A 57 8.00 -2.63 1.05
N ALA A 58 7.89 -3.90 0.64
CA ALA A 58 8.19 -5.04 1.50
C ALA A 58 9.62 -4.97 2.06
N LYS A 59 10.57 -4.50 1.24
CA LYS A 59 11.98 -4.36 1.63
C LYS A 59 12.26 -3.12 2.47
N GLU A 60 11.69 -1.98 2.09
CA GLU A 60 12.15 -0.66 2.55
C GLU A 60 11.22 -0.02 3.58
N ALA A 61 9.94 -0.38 3.55
CA ALA A 61 8.91 0.12 4.44
C ALA A 61 7.78 -0.92 4.53
N PRO A 62 8.00 -2.06 5.20
CA PRO A 62 7.00 -3.12 5.23
C PRO A 62 5.69 -2.63 5.88
N PRO A 63 4.54 -3.17 5.46
CA PRO A 63 3.25 -2.80 6.03
C PRO A 63 3.19 -3.19 7.50
N VAL A 64 2.55 -2.34 8.31
CA VAL A 64 2.27 -2.59 9.73
C VAL A 64 0.76 -2.65 10.01
N ALA A 65 -0.04 -1.99 9.19
CA ALA A 65 -1.50 -2.07 9.21
C ALA A 65 -2.05 -1.93 7.79
N ILE A 66 -3.10 -2.69 7.50
CA ILE A 66 -3.84 -2.67 6.24
C ILE A 66 -5.32 -2.73 6.58
N ASP A 67 -6.05 -1.69 6.21
CA ASP A 67 -7.46 -1.52 6.49
C ASP A 67 -8.23 -1.45 5.16
N PHE A 68 -9.15 -2.39 4.95
CA PHE A 68 -10.05 -2.38 3.80
C PHE A 68 -11.21 -1.46 4.10
N VAL A 69 -11.26 -0.31 3.43
CA VAL A 69 -12.28 0.70 3.62
C VAL A 69 -13.43 0.42 2.67
N HIS A 70 -14.56 0.02 3.24
CA HIS A 70 -15.81 -0.16 2.53
C HIS A 70 -16.72 1.02 2.84
N ALA A 71 -16.90 1.88 1.84
CA ALA A 71 -17.82 3.00 1.91
C ALA A 71 -19.15 2.62 1.24
N ARG A 72 -20.27 2.99 1.88
CA ARG A 72 -21.58 2.97 1.22
C ARG A 72 -21.66 4.13 0.22
N ARG A 73 -22.52 4.00 -0.80
CA ARG A 73 -22.62 4.88 -1.99
C ARG A 73 -22.63 6.39 -1.72
N ASP A 74 -22.95 6.82 -0.50
CA ASP A 74 -23.18 8.23 -0.16
C ASP A 74 -22.00 8.93 0.54
N VAL A 75 -20.83 8.27 0.69
CA VAL A 75 -19.67 8.83 1.41
C VAL A 75 -18.55 9.34 0.50
N PHE A 76 -18.39 8.77 -0.69
CA PHE A 76 -17.47 9.26 -1.72
C PHE A 76 -18.22 9.36 -3.04
N GLU A 77 -18.29 10.55 -3.63
CA GLU A 77 -18.84 10.73 -4.98
C GLU A 77 -18.02 9.88 -5.97
N ASP A 78 -18.72 8.99 -6.70
CA ASP A 78 -18.20 8.17 -7.80
C ASP A 78 -17.13 7.10 -7.49
N VAL A 79 -16.84 6.79 -6.22
CA VAL A 79 -15.94 5.68 -5.86
C VAL A 79 -16.74 4.43 -5.47
N LEU A 80 -17.09 3.64 -6.48
CA LEU A 80 -17.71 2.31 -6.32
C LEU A 80 -16.72 1.21 -5.88
N GLN A 81 -15.42 1.51 -5.81
CA GLN A 81 -14.36 0.53 -5.56
C GLN A 81 -13.89 0.53 -4.11
N GLU A 82 -13.68 -0.67 -3.58
CA GLU A 82 -13.03 -0.87 -2.28
C GLU A 82 -11.64 -0.22 -2.28
N THR A 83 -11.35 0.55 -1.23
CA THR A 83 -10.05 1.21 -1.06
C THR A 83 -9.29 0.61 0.12
N LEU A 84 -7.98 0.74 0.07
CA LEU A 84 -7.03 0.23 1.04
C LEU A 84 -6.41 1.42 1.77
N LEU A 85 -6.66 1.54 3.06
CA LEU A 85 -5.86 2.40 3.93
C LEU A 85 -4.70 1.56 4.47
N ALA A 86 -3.47 1.87 4.07
CA ALA A 86 -2.30 1.10 4.49
C ALA A 86 -1.26 1.99 5.16
N ALA A 87 -0.71 1.51 6.27
CA ALA A 87 0.39 2.13 6.98
C ALA A 87 1.66 1.29 6.86
N TYR A 88 2.78 1.96 6.57
CA TYR A 88 4.08 1.38 6.31
C TYR A 88 5.13 1.99 7.24
N LYS A 89 6.08 1.17 7.71
CA LYS A 89 7.13 1.64 8.64
C LYS A 89 8.50 1.65 7.98
N ARG A 90 9.05 2.83 7.73
CA ARG A 90 10.34 2.99 7.02
C ARG A 90 11.46 2.30 7.78
N GLY A 91 12.16 1.38 7.11
CA GLY A 91 13.33 0.68 7.65
C GLY A 91 13.01 -0.38 8.72
N ALA A 92 11.74 -0.71 8.94
CA ALA A 92 11.37 -1.84 9.79
C ALA A 92 11.73 -3.18 9.10
N LYS A 93 11.90 -4.22 9.91
CA LYS A 93 11.99 -5.59 9.39
C LYS A 93 10.60 -6.08 8.97
N PRO A 94 10.48 -6.90 7.91
CA PRO A 94 9.25 -7.60 7.58
C PRO A 94 8.67 -8.31 8.79
N GLY A 95 7.40 -8.07 9.06
CA GLY A 95 6.67 -8.65 10.18
C GLY A 95 5.22 -8.91 9.79
N ARG A 96 4.40 -9.29 10.77
CA ARG A 96 2.97 -9.42 10.57
C ARG A 96 2.32 -8.03 10.61
N ALA A 97 1.55 -7.70 9.58
CA ALA A 97 0.71 -6.51 9.54
C ALA A 97 -0.66 -6.82 10.16
N GLN A 98 -1.24 -5.84 10.85
CA GLN A 98 -2.63 -5.91 11.29
C GLN A 98 -3.57 -5.74 10.08
N VAL A 99 -4.70 -6.46 10.07
CA VAL A 99 -5.71 -6.37 9.02
C VAL A 99 -7.07 -6.08 9.63
N HIS A 100 -7.73 -5.04 9.12
CA HIS A 100 -9.05 -4.62 9.56
C HIS A 100 -9.95 -4.35 8.36
N TYR A 101 -11.26 -4.37 8.60
CA TYR A 101 -12.25 -3.75 7.73
C TYR A 101 -12.77 -2.50 8.41
N VAL A 102 -12.86 -1.42 7.63
CA VAL A 102 -13.44 -0.16 8.07
C VAL A 102 -14.72 0.03 7.28
N GLU A 103 -15.84 -0.14 7.96
CA GLU A 103 -17.15 0.14 7.40
C GLU A 103 -17.48 1.60 7.68
N VAL A 104 -17.52 2.42 6.63
CA VAL A 104 -17.93 3.82 6.76
C VAL A 104 -19.42 3.91 6.51
N THR A 105 -20.16 4.31 7.55
CA THR A 105 -21.62 4.35 7.51
C THR A 105 -22.14 5.70 7.03
N ASN A 106 -21.47 6.79 7.42
CA ASN A 106 -21.68 8.16 6.97
C ASN A 106 -20.37 8.97 7.18
N GLU A 107 -20.38 10.26 6.84
CA GLU A 107 -19.24 11.18 6.95
C GLU A 107 -18.67 11.37 8.38
N HIS A 108 -19.42 10.97 9.41
CA HIS A 108 -19.05 11.13 10.82
C HIS A 108 -18.89 9.81 11.58
N GLU A 109 -19.31 8.70 11.00
CA GLU A 109 -19.38 7.42 11.70
C GLU A 109 -18.76 6.29 10.87
N ALA A 110 -17.72 5.68 11.45
CA ALA A 110 -17.07 4.51 10.90
C ALA A 110 -16.86 3.44 11.98
N ARG A 111 -17.01 2.18 11.59
CA ARG A 111 -16.80 1.02 12.44
C ARG A 111 -15.59 0.23 11.99
N VAL A 112 -14.69 -0.07 12.92
CA VAL A 112 -13.50 -0.90 12.67
C VAL A 112 -13.76 -2.32 13.13
N ILE A 113 -13.72 -3.27 12.20
CA ILE A 113 -13.81 -4.70 12.44
C ILE A 113 -12.39 -5.28 12.34
N ARG A 114 -11.91 -5.94 13.40
CA ARG A 114 -10.56 -6.50 13.46
C ARG A 114 -10.57 -7.91 12.85
N ASN A 115 -9.76 -8.13 11.81
CA ASN A 115 -9.74 -9.39 11.05
C ASN A 115 -8.45 -10.20 11.23
N GLY A 116 -7.55 -9.73 12.09
CA GLY A 116 -6.37 -10.47 12.51
C GLY A 116 -5.09 -9.90 11.91
N THR A 117 -4.15 -10.78 11.59
CA THR A 117 -2.83 -10.38 11.07
C THR A 117 -2.43 -11.19 9.85
N ILE A 118 -1.68 -10.56 8.95
CA ILE A 118 -1.11 -11.21 7.76
C ILE A 118 0.42 -11.05 7.73
N GLY A 119 1.13 -12.11 7.38
CA GLY A 119 2.57 -12.04 7.13
C GLY A 119 2.85 -11.78 5.65
N LEU A 120 3.96 -11.11 5.34
CA LEU A 120 4.46 -11.09 3.97
C LEU A 120 4.80 -12.53 3.54
N PRO A 121 4.50 -12.91 2.29
CA PRO A 121 4.89 -14.22 1.79
C PRO A 121 6.41 -14.38 1.88
N SER A 122 6.87 -15.58 2.25
CA SER A 122 8.30 -15.89 2.13
C SER A 122 8.72 -15.61 0.69
N PRO A 123 9.90 -15.00 0.45
CA PRO A 123 10.46 -14.96 -0.90
C PRO A 123 10.41 -16.39 -1.44
N ALA A 124 9.79 -16.59 -2.60
CA ALA A 124 9.87 -17.88 -3.26
C ALA A 124 11.36 -18.17 -3.43
N LEU A 125 11.84 -19.29 -2.86
CA LEU A 125 13.12 -19.83 -3.27
C LEU A 125 12.96 -20.14 -4.75
N HIS A 126 13.49 -19.27 -5.60
CA HIS A 126 13.77 -19.62 -6.97
C HIS A 126 14.87 -20.69 -6.90
N CYS A 127 14.45 -21.96 -6.97
CA CYS A 127 15.33 -23.07 -7.34
C CYS A 127 15.76 -22.91 -8.81
#